data_AF-A0A091TFH7-F1
#
_entry.id   AF-A0A091TFH7-F1
#
_cell.length_a   1.000
_cell.length_b   1.000
_cell.length_c   1.000
_cell.angle_alpha   90.00
_cell.angle_beta   90.00
_cell.angle_gamma   90.00
#
_symmetry.space_group_name_H-M   'P 1'
#
loop_
_entity.id
_entity.type
_entity.pdbx_description
1 polymer ?
#
loop_
_entity_poly.entity_id
_entity_poly.type
_entity_poly.pdbx_seq_one_letter_code
_entity_poly.pdbx_strand_id
1 'polypeptide(L)'
;EKDIYIGYLPLAHVLELSAELVCLSHGCRIGYSSPQTLADQSSKIKKGSKGDVTTLKPTLMAAVPEIMDRIYKNVMNKVNEMTSFQRNLFILAYNYKMEQISKGYTTPLCDSLIFRKVRMLLGGKIRILLCGGAPLSAATQRFMNICFCCPVGQGYGLTESAGAGTITEVWDYTTGRVGAPLVCCEIKLMNWEEGGYYNTDKPYPRGEILIGGQNVTVGYYKNEVRTKKDFTVDENGQRWLHTGDIGEFHQDGCLKIIDRKKDLVKLQAGEYVSLGKVEAALKNLPLVDNICVYASSFHSYVIGFVVPNQKELTELARKKGFKGAWEEICNSPEMEKEVLKVLAEAAMAANLEKFEIPVKIRLSPDPWTPETGLVTDAFKLKRKELTAYYQTDIDRMYGKNVK
;
A
#
# COMPACT_ATOMS: atom_id res chain seq x y z
N GLU A 1 -7.46 -28.13 -7.87
CA GLU A 1 -8.02 -29.13 -6.93
C GLU A 1 -7.41 -29.15 -5.52
N LYS A 2 -6.08 -29.10 -5.31
CA LYS A 2 -5.52 -29.11 -3.93
C LYS A 2 -5.44 -27.74 -3.25
N ASP A 3 -5.55 -26.66 -4.01
CA ASP A 3 -5.43 -25.31 -3.49
C ASP A 3 -6.55 -24.94 -2.52
N ILE A 4 -6.18 -24.10 -1.56
CA ILE A 4 -7.07 -23.55 -0.54
C ILE A 4 -6.86 -22.05 -0.56
N TYR A 5 -7.91 -21.32 -0.88
CA TYR A 5 -7.95 -19.87 -0.85
C TYR A 5 -8.56 -19.40 0.46
N ILE A 6 -8.03 -18.32 1.03
CA ILE A 6 -8.63 -17.66 2.19
C ILE A 6 -9.30 -16.36 1.77
N GLY A 7 -10.64 -16.35 1.83
CA GLY A 7 -11.44 -15.17 1.54
C GLY A 7 -11.71 -14.41 2.84
N TYR A 8 -11.20 -13.19 2.95
CA TYR A 8 -11.37 -12.38 4.16
C TYR A 8 -11.75 -10.92 3.91
N LEU A 9 -11.61 -10.44 2.67
CA LEU A 9 -12.13 -9.13 2.31
C LEU A 9 -13.65 -9.25 2.07
N PRO A 10 -14.40 -8.15 2.14
CA PRO A 10 -15.82 -8.18 1.82
C PRO A 10 -16.06 -8.49 0.33
N LEU A 11 -17.05 -9.33 0.01
CA LEU A 11 -17.50 -9.60 -1.37
C LEU A 11 -18.00 -8.35 -2.12
N ALA A 12 -18.35 -7.29 -1.39
CA ALA A 12 -18.64 -5.98 -1.98
C ALA A 12 -17.42 -5.34 -2.68
N HIS A 13 -16.20 -5.81 -2.40
CA HIS A 13 -14.98 -5.35 -3.04
C HIS A 13 -14.60 -6.28 -4.21
N VAL A 14 -14.47 -5.70 -5.41
CA VAL A 14 -14.26 -6.45 -6.67
C VAL A 14 -13.06 -7.38 -6.67
N LEU A 15 -11.97 -7.03 -5.96
CA LEU A 15 -10.78 -7.89 -5.85
C LEU A 15 -11.10 -9.27 -5.26
N GLU A 16 -11.89 -9.29 -4.18
CA GLU A 16 -12.26 -10.55 -3.51
C GLU A 16 -13.23 -11.34 -4.36
N LEU A 17 -14.24 -10.65 -4.92
CA LEU A 17 -15.21 -11.27 -5.83
C LEU A 17 -14.49 -11.95 -7.01
N SER A 18 -13.57 -11.27 -7.68
CA SER A 18 -12.81 -11.83 -8.80
C SER A 18 -11.91 -12.99 -8.37
N ALA A 19 -11.25 -12.88 -7.22
CA ALA A 19 -10.40 -13.94 -6.69
C ALA A 19 -11.21 -15.20 -6.33
N GLU A 20 -12.36 -15.06 -5.67
CA GLU A 20 -13.27 -16.16 -5.36
C GLU A 20 -13.82 -16.82 -6.62
N LEU A 21 -14.26 -16.03 -7.62
CA LEU A 21 -14.77 -16.56 -8.88
C LEU A 21 -13.72 -17.38 -9.64
N VAL A 22 -12.47 -16.90 -9.68
CA VAL A 22 -11.35 -17.64 -10.28
C VAL A 22 -11.05 -18.92 -9.48
N CYS A 23 -11.10 -18.85 -8.15
CA CYS A 23 -10.89 -20.02 -7.30
C CYS A 23 -12.00 -21.07 -7.52
N LEU A 24 -13.26 -20.65 -7.57
CA LEU A 24 -14.41 -21.53 -7.81
C LEU A 24 -14.34 -22.19 -9.19
N SER A 25 -13.96 -21.46 -10.24
CA SER A 25 -13.85 -22.01 -11.60
C SER A 25 -12.74 -23.07 -11.74
N HIS A 26 -11.72 -23.03 -10.87
CA HIS A 26 -10.63 -24.02 -10.82
C HIS A 26 -10.82 -25.11 -9.74
N GLY A 27 -11.98 -25.16 -9.09
CA GLY A 27 -12.29 -26.13 -8.04
C GLY A 27 -11.41 -25.98 -6.79
N CYS A 28 -10.99 -24.75 -6.47
CA CYS A 28 -10.29 -24.44 -5.23
C CYS A 28 -11.27 -24.39 -4.05
N ARG A 29 -10.81 -24.82 -2.86
CA ARG A 29 -11.59 -24.69 -1.63
C ARG A 29 -11.42 -23.30 -1.06
N ILE A 30 -12.51 -22.67 -0.63
CA ILE A 30 -12.48 -21.34 -0.02
C ILE A 30 -12.77 -21.49 1.47
N GLY A 31 -11.88 -20.96 2.31
CA GLY A 31 -12.13 -20.78 3.74
C GLY A 31 -12.43 -19.31 4.01
N TYR A 32 -13.61 -19.04 4.58
CA TYR A 32 -14.03 -17.69 4.93
C TYR A 32 -13.44 -17.26 6.28
N SER A 33 -12.92 -16.04 6.30
CA SER A 33 -12.27 -15.40 7.44
C SER A 33 -12.71 -13.93 7.50
N SER A 34 -12.29 -13.21 8.52
CA SER A 34 -12.38 -11.75 8.58
C SER A 34 -11.02 -11.13 8.89
N PRO A 35 -10.78 -9.83 8.63
CA PRO A 35 -9.53 -9.17 9.05
C PRO A 35 -9.27 -9.27 10.56
N GLN A 36 -10.34 -9.45 11.34
CA GLN A 36 -10.32 -9.51 12.80
C GLN A 36 -10.13 -10.93 13.36
N THR A 37 -10.18 -11.97 12.50
CA THR A 37 -9.98 -13.39 12.86
C THR A 37 -8.81 -14.06 12.11
N LEU A 38 -8.25 -13.35 11.12
CA LEU A 38 -7.22 -13.84 10.21
C LEU A 38 -5.99 -14.43 10.91
N ALA A 39 -5.39 -13.69 11.85
CA ALA A 39 -4.15 -14.06 12.53
C ALA A 39 -4.40 -14.46 14.00
N ASP A 40 -3.48 -15.25 14.56
CA ASP A 40 -3.54 -15.70 15.98
C ASP A 40 -3.60 -14.53 16.98
N GLN A 41 -3.11 -13.35 16.58
CA GLN A 41 -3.09 -12.12 17.39
C GLN A 41 -4.22 -11.16 17.04
N SER A 42 -5.14 -11.52 16.14
CA SER A 42 -6.24 -10.63 15.75
C SER A 42 -7.23 -10.43 16.91
N SER A 43 -7.91 -9.27 16.92
CA SER A 43 -8.72 -8.81 18.06
C SER A 43 -9.91 -9.70 18.41
N LYS A 44 -10.48 -10.44 17.46
CA LYS A 44 -11.60 -11.36 17.69
C LYS A 44 -11.17 -12.81 17.95
N ILE A 45 -9.87 -13.10 18.01
CA ILE A 45 -9.37 -14.42 18.42
C ILE A 45 -9.10 -14.41 19.93
N LYS A 46 -9.67 -15.39 20.63
CA LYS A 46 -9.40 -15.60 22.06
C LYS A 46 -7.90 -15.87 22.25
N LYS A 47 -7.23 -15.10 23.11
CA LYS A 47 -5.80 -15.26 23.43
C LYS A 47 -5.47 -16.73 23.72
N GLY A 48 -4.45 -17.25 23.03
CA GLY A 48 -4.02 -18.65 23.10
C GLY A 48 -4.72 -19.59 22.09
N SER A 49 -5.69 -19.10 21.32
CA SER A 49 -6.33 -19.84 20.22
C SER A 49 -5.62 -19.57 18.90
N LYS A 50 -5.84 -20.46 17.93
CA LYS A 50 -5.33 -20.31 16.56
C LYS A 50 -6.30 -19.45 15.75
N GLY A 51 -5.76 -18.55 14.94
CA GLY A 51 -6.51 -17.80 13.94
C GLY A 51 -6.84 -18.65 12.70
N ASP A 52 -7.60 -18.04 11.80
CA ASP A 52 -8.14 -18.74 10.63
C ASP A 52 -7.03 -19.22 9.70
N VAL A 53 -6.01 -18.40 9.46
CA VAL A 53 -4.88 -18.74 8.58
C VAL A 53 -4.06 -19.92 9.12
N THR A 54 -3.83 -19.96 10.43
CA THR A 54 -3.08 -21.04 11.10
C THR A 54 -3.83 -22.37 11.05
N THR A 55 -5.16 -22.32 11.10
CA THR A 55 -6.04 -23.48 11.07
C THR A 55 -6.23 -24.00 9.65
N LEU A 56 -6.58 -23.10 8.72
CA LEU A 56 -6.89 -23.41 7.33
C LEU A 56 -5.62 -23.78 6.52
N LYS A 57 -4.49 -23.14 6.82
CA LYS A 57 -3.21 -23.27 6.08
C LYS A 57 -3.40 -23.06 4.58
N PRO A 58 -3.85 -21.85 4.17
CA PRO A 58 -4.14 -21.55 2.77
C PRO A 58 -2.90 -21.66 1.88
N THR A 59 -3.13 -21.91 0.60
CA THR A 59 -2.11 -21.88 -0.46
C THR A 59 -2.18 -20.60 -1.29
N LEU A 60 -3.36 -19.98 -1.37
CA LEU A 60 -3.62 -18.77 -2.14
C LEU A 60 -4.23 -17.69 -1.24
N MET A 61 -3.83 -16.43 -1.45
CA MET A 61 -4.37 -15.30 -0.70
C MET A 61 -4.33 -14.04 -1.58
N ALA A 62 -5.47 -13.35 -1.69
CA ALA A 62 -5.50 -11.96 -2.13
C ALA A 62 -5.36 -11.06 -0.90
N ALA A 63 -4.63 -9.97 -1.01
CA ALA A 63 -4.37 -9.08 0.10
C ALA A 63 -4.38 -7.62 -0.33
N VAL A 64 -4.51 -6.76 0.68
CA VAL A 64 -4.38 -5.31 0.54
C VAL A 64 -3.09 -4.83 1.21
N PRO A 65 -2.49 -3.71 0.75
CA PRO A 65 -1.24 -3.20 1.32
C PRO A 65 -1.28 -3.03 2.84
N GLU A 66 -2.42 -2.61 3.41
CA GLU A 66 -2.59 -2.47 4.86
C GLU A 66 -2.23 -3.75 5.64
N ILE A 67 -2.71 -4.91 5.15
CA ILE A 67 -2.45 -6.19 5.79
C ILE A 67 -0.98 -6.58 5.60
N MET A 68 -0.39 -6.26 4.44
CA MET A 68 1.05 -6.45 4.22
C MET A 68 1.87 -5.62 5.21
N ASP A 69 1.61 -4.33 5.32
CA ASP A 69 2.34 -3.42 6.20
C ASP A 69 2.23 -3.87 7.67
N ARG A 70 1.05 -4.34 8.09
CA ARG A 70 0.86 -4.91 9.43
C ARG A 70 1.70 -6.16 9.66
N ILE A 71 1.76 -7.08 8.70
CA ILE A 71 2.59 -8.28 8.83
C ILE A 71 4.08 -7.88 8.84
N TYR A 72 4.49 -6.94 8.00
CA TYR A 72 5.84 -6.40 7.97
C TYR A 72 6.27 -5.88 9.35
N LYS A 73 5.46 -5.01 9.96
CA LYS A 73 5.71 -4.46 11.30
C LYS A 73 5.78 -5.56 12.35
N ASN A 74 4.86 -6.52 12.33
CA ASN A 74 4.85 -7.63 13.28
C ASN A 74 6.10 -8.52 13.17
N VAL A 75 6.60 -8.77 11.95
CA VAL A 75 7.83 -9.51 11.74
C VAL A 75 9.03 -8.69 12.21
N MET A 76 9.10 -7.40 11.84
CA MET A 76 10.22 -6.55 12.20
C MET A 76 10.32 -6.32 13.72
N ASN A 77 9.19 -6.14 14.41
CA ASN A 77 9.16 -6.04 15.87
C ASN A 77 9.70 -7.31 16.54
N LYS A 78 9.28 -8.49 16.07
CA LYS A 78 9.84 -9.75 16.56
C LYS A 78 11.34 -9.88 16.29
N VAL A 79 11.81 -9.42 15.13
CA VAL A 79 13.25 -9.41 14.79
C VAL A 79 14.03 -8.45 15.68
N ASN A 80 13.44 -7.32 16.07
CA ASN A 80 14.04 -6.36 16.99
C ASN A 80 14.09 -6.87 18.45
N GLU A 81 13.12 -7.71 18.85
CA GLU A 81 13.10 -8.38 20.15
C GLU A 81 14.12 -9.55 20.23
N MET A 82 14.65 -10.03 19.10
CA MET A 82 15.63 -11.12 19.08
C MET A 82 17.01 -10.67 19.59
N THR A 83 17.81 -11.63 20.04
CA THR A 83 19.21 -11.39 20.42
C THR A 83 20.01 -10.83 19.24
N SER A 84 21.05 -10.03 19.52
CA SER A 84 21.90 -9.42 18.49
C SER A 84 22.45 -10.43 17.48
N PHE A 85 22.80 -11.64 17.94
CA PHE A 85 23.26 -12.72 17.07
C PHE A 85 22.16 -13.20 16.12
N GLN A 86 20.96 -13.49 16.64
CA GLN A 86 19.81 -13.92 15.83
C GLN A 86 19.36 -12.84 14.83
N ARG A 87 19.37 -11.57 15.25
CA ARG A 87 19.07 -10.44 14.38
C ARG A 87 20.08 -10.30 13.24
N ASN A 88 21.37 -10.37 13.54
CA ASN A 88 22.41 -10.31 12.52
C ASN A 88 22.34 -11.50 11.56
N LEU A 89 22.04 -12.71 12.07
CA LEU A 89 21.83 -13.88 11.23
C LEU A 89 20.61 -13.72 10.31
N PHE A 90 19.51 -13.14 10.81
CA PHE A 90 18.33 -12.84 9.99
C PHE A 90 18.65 -11.84 8.88
N ILE A 91 19.34 -10.74 9.21
CA ILE A 91 19.76 -9.72 8.23
C ILE A 91 20.71 -10.31 7.18
N LEU A 92 21.68 -11.13 7.61
CA LEU A 92 22.61 -11.80 6.70
C LEU A 92 21.85 -12.74 5.74
N ALA A 93 20.92 -13.55 6.28
CA ALA A 93 20.12 -14.47 5.48
C ALA A 93 19.17 -13.74 4.53
N TYR A 94 18.60 -12.61 4.95
CA TYR A 94 17.78 -11.74 4.12
C TYR A 94 18.58 -11.20 2.93
N ASN A 95 19.76 -10.62 3.19
CA ASN A 95 20.63 -10.07 2.15
C ASN A 95 21.13 -11.16 1.19
N TYR A 96 21.55 -12.32 1.73
CA TYR A 96 21.94 -13.47 0.93
C TYR A 96 20.81 -13.93 0.01
N LYS A 97 19.60 -14.09 0.54
CA LYS A 97 18.44 -14.52 -0.24
C LYS A 97 18.06 -13.50 -1.31
N MET A 98 18.12 -12.21 -1.00
CA MET A 98 17.89 -11.14 -1.96
C MET A 98 18.84 -11.24 -3.16
N GLU A 99 20.13 -11.48 -2.90
CA GLU A 99 21.14 -11.65 -3.95
C GLU A 99 20.95 -12.93 -4.77
N GLN A 100 20.51 -14.04 -4.14
CA GLN A 100 20.24 -15.27 -4.87
C GLN A 100 19.01 -15.14 -5.77
N ILE A 101 17.93 -14.52 -5.27
CA ILE A 101 16.72 -14.28 -6.07
C ILE A 101 17.03 -13.37 -7.26
N SER A 102 17.85 -12.32 -7.10
CA SER A 102 18.22 -11.46 -8.22
C SER A 102 19.04 -12.19 -9.30
N LYS A 103 19.70 -13.30 -8.95
CA LYS A 103 20.41 -14.20 -9.87
C LYS A 103 19.53 -15.35 -10.40
N GLY A 104 18.26 -15.45 -9.98
CA GLY A 104 17.34 -16.51 -10.38
C GLY A 104 17.48 -17.81 -9.58
N TYR A 105 18.21 -17.81 -8.45
CA TYR A 105 18.41 -18.99 -7.62
C TYR A 105 17.45 -19.03 -6.41
N THR A 106 17.11 -20.25 -5.99
CA THR A 106 16.32 -20.51 -4.76
C THR A 106 17.22 -20.82 -3.56
N THR A 107 16.76 -20.52 -2.35
CA THR A 107 17.53 -20.73 -1.10
C THR A 107 16.86 -21.71 -0.13
N PRO A 108 16.75 -23.02 -0.48
CA PRO A 108 15.94 -23.97 0.27
C PRO A 108 16.37 -24.15 1.74
N LEU A 109 17.67 -24.05 2.03
CA LEU A 109 18.21 -24.15 3.38
C LEU A 109 17.82 -22.95 4.25
N CYS A 110 18.00 -21.72 3.73
CA CYS A 110 17.58 -20.50 4.42
C CYS A 110 16.05 -20.47 4.63
N ASP A 111 15.31 -20.95 3.64
CA ASP A 111 13.84 -20.99 3.66
C ASP A 111 13.31 -21.89 4.77
N SER A 112 13.94 -23.05 4.96
CA SER A 112 13.55 -24.03 5.98
C SER A 112 14.00 -23.63 7.40
N LEU A 113 15.20 -23.06 7.53
CA LEU A 113 15.79 -22.77 8.86
C LEU A 113 15.35 -21.43 9.44
N ILE A 114 15.33 -20.37 8.62
CA ILE A 114 15.14 -18.99 9.08
C ILE A 114 13.73 -18.51 8.77
N PHE A 115 13.32 -18.60 7.50
CA PHE A 115 12.04 -18.04 7.05
C PHE A 115 10.83 -18.91 7.36
N ARG A 116 11.00 -20.18 7.73
CA ARG A 116 9.89 -21.06 8.14
C ARG A 116 9.03 -20.45 9.23
N LYS A 117 9.64 -19.79 10.23
CA LYS A 117 8.89 -19.11 11.30
C LYS A 117 8.00 -17.98 10.78
N VAL A 118 8.47 -17.23 9.79
CA VAL A 118 7.72 -16.13 9.18
C VAL A 118 6.61 -16.67 8.29
N ARG A 119 6.88 -17.71 7.50
CA ARG A 119 5.88 -18.43 6.70
C ARG A 119 4.73 -18.97 7.53
N MET A 120 5.01 -19.44 8.75
CA MET A 120 3.97 -19.94 9.66
C MET A 120 2.96 -18.86 10.08
N LEU A 121 3.31 -17.57 10.02
CA LEU A 121 2.35 -16.48 10.26
C LEU A 121 1.22 -16.49 9.22
N LEU A 122 1.50 -16.99 8.03
CA LEU A 122 0.52 -17.19 6.97
C LEU A 122 0.17 -18.68 6.75
N GLY A 123 0.28 -19.51 7.79
CA GLY A 123 -0.13 -20.92 7.73
C GLY A 123 0.88 -21.86 7.05
N GLY A 124 2.01 -21.32 6.57
CA GLY A 124 3.16 -22.08 6.08
C GLY A 124 3.06 -22.64 4.65
N LYS A 125 1.86 -22.67 4.07
CA LYS A 125 1.58 -23.30 2.78
C LYS A 125 1.29 -22.33 1.63
N ILE A 126 1.31 -21.02 1.88
CA ILE A 126 1.10 -20.04 0.81
C ILE A 126 2.14 -20.22 -0.29
N ARG A 127 1.65 -20.31 -1.52
CA ARG A 127 2.46 -20.40 -2.74
C ARG A 127 2.38 -19.16 -3.62
N ILE A 128 1.26 -18.44 -3.59
CA ILE A 128 1.06 -17.21 -4.37
C ILE A 128 0.27 -16.23 -3.51
N LEU A 129 0.72 -14.98 -3.54
CA LEU A 129 0.03 -13.88 -2.91
C LEU A 129 -0.17 -12.76 -3.92
N LEU A 130 -1.41 -12.30 -4.07
CA LEU A 130 -1.75 -11.17 -4.92
C LEU A 130 -2.08 -9.96 -4.04
N CYS A 131 -1.36 -8.85 -4.23
CA CYS A 131 -1.64 -7.60 -3.54
C CYS A 131 -2.30 -6.60 -4.49
N GLY A 132 -3.38 -5.94 -4.06
CA GLY A 132 -4.05 -4.94 -4.89
C GLY A 132 -4.93 -3.97 -4.12
N GLY A 133 -5.46 -2.99 -4.84
CA GLY A 133 -6.43 -2.00 -4.33
C GLY A 133 -5.84 -0.72 -3.73
N ALA A 134 -4.55 -0.68 -3.42
CA ALA A 134 -3.81 0.52 -3.00
C ALA A 134 -2.32 0.34 -3.36
N PRO A 135 -1.52 1.44 -3.40
CA PRO A 135 -0.09 1.33 -3.66
C PRO A 135 0.63 0.57 -2.54
N LEU A 136 1.50 -0.38 -2.92
CA LEU A 136 2.41 -1.08 -2.02
C LEU A 136 3.84 -0.59 -2.26
N SER A 137 4.56 -0.26 -1.18
CA SER A 137 5.95 0.19 -1.30
C SER A 137 6.84 -0.93 -1.87
N ALA A 138 7.80 -0.56 -2.72
CA ALA A 138 8.74 -1.51 -3.33
C ALA A 138 9.59 -2.25 -2.27
N ALA A 139 9.86 -1.60 -1.14
CA ALA A 139 10.58 -2.18 -0.02
C ALA A 139 9.74 -3.25 0.69
N THR A 140 8.46 -2.97 0.98
CA THR A 140 7.53 -3.93 1.59
C THR A 140 7.35 -5.14 0.67
N GLN A 141 7.09 -4.93 -0.63
CA GLN A 141 6.93 -6.04 -1.57
C GLN A 141 8.18 -6.94 -1.61
N ARG A 142 9.38 -6.34 -1.67
CA ARG A 142 10.65 -7.09 -1.66
C ARG A 142 10.82 -7.90 -0.39
N PHE A 143 10.52 -7.28 0.74
CA PHE A 143 10.58 -7.97 2.03
C PHE A 143 9.64 -9.18 2.05
N MET A 144 8.42 -9.03 1.57
CA MET A 144 7.44 -10.12 1.55
C MET A 144 7.86 -11.26 0.61
N ASN A 145 8.36 -10.96 -0.59
CA ASN A 145 8.91 -11.95 -1.52
C ASN A 145 9.99 -12.82 -0.86
N ILE A 146 10.89 -12.18 -0.10
CA ILE A 146 12.00 -12.85 0.58
C ILE A 146 11.49 -13.65 1.79
N CYS A 147 10.70 -13.02 2.66
CA CYS A 147 10.31 -13.59 3.94
C CYS A 147 9.26 -14.70 3.84
N PHE A 148 8.31 -14.61 2.91
CA PHE A 148 7.32 -15.67 2.71
C PHE A 148 7.80 -16.77 1.77
N CYS A 149 8.91 -16.57 1.07
CA CYS A 149 9.43 -17.53 0.10
C CYS A 149 8.41 -17.84 -1.00
N CYS A 150 7.56 -16.87 -1.33
CA CYS A 150 6.55 -16.98 -2.38
C CYS A 150 6.49 -15.68 -3.18
N PRO A 151 6.13 -15.74 -4.47
CA PRO A 151 5.89 -14.55 -5.27
C PRO A 151 4.69 -13.76 -4.73
N VAL A 152 4.95 -12.47 -4.49
CA VAL A 152 3.99 -11.44 -4.13
C VAL A 152 3.83 -10.53 -5.33
N GLY A 153 2.82 -10.84 -6.15
CA GLY A 153 2.47 -10.06 -7.33
C GLY A 153 1.63 -8.85 -6.96
N GLN A 154 1.82 -7.73 -7.68
CA GLN A 154 0.90 -6.60 -7.59
C GLN A 154 -0.10 -6.66 -8.75
N GLY A 155 -1.36 -6.40 -8.45
CA GLY A 155 -2.42 -6.22 -9.44
C GLY A 155 -2.92 -4.80 -9.42
N TYR A 156 -3.08 -4.20 -10.60
CA TYR A 156 -3.75 -2.92 -10.76
C TYR A 156 -5.04 -3.09 -11.54
N GLY A 157 -6.10 -2.46 -11.05
CA GLY A 157 -7.42 -2.48 -11.65
C GLY A 157 -8.39 -1.68 -10.82
N LEU A 158 -9.52 -1.33 -11.44
CA LEU A 158 -10.61 -0.58 -10.83
C LEU A 158 -11.89 -1.41 -10.89
N THR A 159 -12.90 -1.01 -10.12
CA THR A 159 -14.23 -1.62 -10.20
C THR A 159 -14.80 -1.50 -11.61
N GLU A 160 -14.53 -0.38 -12.26
CA GLU A 160 -14.91 -0.04 -13.63
C GLU A 160 -14.23 -0.93 -14.69
N SER A 161 -13.13 -1.63 -14.34
CA SER A 161 -12.40 -2.57 -15.20
C SER A 161 -12.51 -4.02 -14.73
N ALA A 162 -13.58 -4.38 -13.99
CA ALA A 162 -13.80 -5.70 -13.41
C ALA A 162 -12.67 -6.21 -12.48
N GLY A 163 -11.98 -5.29 -11.81
CA GLY A 163 -11.03 -5.56 -10.74
C GLY A 163 -9.58 -5.75 -11.17
N ALA A 164 -9.29 -6.06 -12.42
CA ALA A 164 -7.92 -6.22 -12.91
C ALA A 164 -7.74 -5.67 -14.33
N GLY A 165 -6.69 -4.87 -14.51
CA GLY A 165 -6.20 -4.35 -15.78
C GLY A 165 -4.79 -4.88 -16.09
N THR A 166 -3.93 -4.92 -15.07
CA THR A 166 -2.57 -5.52 -15.14
C THR A 166 -2.33 -6.44 -13.95
N ILE A 167 -1.41 -7.39 -14.12
CA ILE A 167 -0.94 -8.25 -13.03
C ILE A 167 0.55 -8.56 -13.20
N THR A 168 1.30 -8.57 -12.10
CA THR A 168 2.68 -9.07 -12.08
C THR A 168 2.71 -10.56 -12.37
N GLU A 169 3.60 -10.98 -13.27
CA GLU A 169 3.84 -12.38 -13.58
C GLU A 169 4.43 -13.12 -12.38
N VAL A 170 4.10 -14.41 -12.21
CA VAL A 170 4.49 -15.20 -11.02
C VAL A 170 6.02 -15.28 -10.84
N TRP A 171 6.77 -15.19 -11.92
CA TRP A 171 8.23 -15.28 -11.93
C TRP A 171 8.93 -13.90 -11.93
N ASP A 172 8.15 -12.82 -11.98
CA ASP A 172 8.67 -11.46 -11.90
C ASP A 172 8.81 -11.02 -10.43
N TYR A 173 10.04 -11.01 -9.94
CA TYR A 173 10.39 -10.54 -8.59
C TYR A 173 10.71 -9.05 -8.53
N THR A 174 10.57 -8.32 -9.64
CA THR A 174 10.77 -6.87 -9.63
C THR A 174 9.70 -6.19 -8.79
N THR A 175 10.08 -5.09 -8.13
CA THR A 175 9.20 -4.44 -7.15
C THR A 175 8.86 -3.00 -7.53
N GLY A 176 7.70 -2.53 -7.06
CA GLY A 176 7.20 -1.19 -7.36
C GLY A 176 6.53 -1.04 -8.73
N ARG A 177 6.19 -2.16 -9.40
CA ARG A 177 5.47 -2.19 -10.68
C ARG A 177 4.23 -3.10 -10.54
N VAL A 178 3.26 -2.95 -11.43
CA VAL A 178 1.97 -3.67 -11.40
C VAL A 178 1.83 -4.68 -12.54
N GLY A 179 2.93 -4.98 -13.22
CA GLY A 179 3.02 -6.00 -14.25
C GLY A 179 2.44 -5.61 -15.60
N ALA A 180 2.24 -6.62 -16.45
CA ALA A 180 1.77 -6.44 -17.83
C ALA A 180 0.23 -6.40 -17.91
N PRO A 181 -0.34 -5.80 -18.97
CA PRO A 181 -1.77 -5.88 -19.25
C PRO A 181 -2.28 -7.33 -19.32
N LEU A 182 -3.49 -7.56 -18.81
CA LEU A 182 -4.17 -8.84 -18.99
C LEU A 182 -4.55 -9.05 -20.46
N VAL A 183 -4.74 -10.30 -20.86
CA VAL A 183 -5.07 -10.69 -22.25
C VAL A 183 -6.35 -10.03 -22.76
N CYS A 184 -7.31 -9.74 -21.88
CA CYS A 184 -8.57 -9.08 -22.23
C CYS A 184 -8.53 -7.55 -22.16
N CYS A 185 -7.36 -6.97 -21.83
CA CYS A 185 -7.18 -5.55 -21.59
C CYS A 185 -6.25 -4.92 -22.63
N GLU A 186 -6.61 -3.72 -23.08
CA GLU A 186 -5.72 -2.83 -23.80
C GLU A 186 -5.44 -1.61 -22.93
N ILE A 187 -4.20 -1.12 -22.92
CA ILE A 187 -3.82 0.03 -22.10
C ILE A 187 -3.13 1.08 -22.97
N LYS A 188 -3.55 2.34 -22.81
CA LYS A 188 -2.94 3.51 -23.48
C LYS A 188 -2.54 4.55 -22.43
N LEU A 189 -1.51 5.33 -22.75
CA LEU A 189 -1.16 6.53 -21.99
C LEU A 189 -1.62 7.78 -22.75
N MET A 190 -2.47 8.56 -22.12
CA MET A 190 -2.89 9.86 -22.60
C MET A 190 -2.08 10.97 -21.93
N ASN A 191 -1.64 11.95 -22.70
CA ASN A 191 -0.91 13.10 -22.16
C ASN A 191 -1.76 13.84 -21.13
N TRP A 192 -1.13 14.25 -20.03
CA TRP A 192 -1.74 15.14 -19.05
C TRP A 192 -0.89 16.40 -18.95
N GLU A 193 -1.21 17.37 -19.81
CA GLU A 193 -0.46 18.61 -20.01
C GLU A 193 -0.36 19.43 -18.72
N GLU A 194 -1.45 19.53 -17.97
CA GLU A 194 -1.47 20.25 -16.69
C GLU A 194 -0.41 19.69 -15.72
N GLY A 195 -0.31 18.36 -15.64
CA GLY A 195 0.64 17.63 -14.80
C GLY A 195 2.06 17.53 -15.38
N GLY A 196 2.28 17.93 -16.63
CA GLY A 196 3.56 17.77 -17.33
C GLY A 196 3.95 16.32 -17.57
N TYR A 197 2.97 15.42 -17.73
CA TYR A 197 3.21 14.01 -18.05
C TYR A 197 2.87 13.74 -19.51
N TYR A 198 3.87 13.28 -20.27
CA TYR A 198 3.75 13.05 -21.70
C TYR A 198 4.15 11.62 -22.07
N ASN A 199 3.44 11.05 -23.04
CA ASN A 199 3.76 9.74 -23.60
C ASN A 199 5.08 9.72 -24.39
N THR A 200 5.73 10.87 -24.54
CA THR A 200 7.06 11.06 -25.11
C THR A 200 8.15 11.30 -24.06
N ASP A 201 7.80 11.30 -22.77
CA ASP A 201 8.75 11.47 -21.68
C ASP A 201 9.84 10.38 -21.71
N LYS A 202 11.04 10.75 -21.25
CA LYS A 202 12.20 9.85 -21.13
C LYS A 202 12.68 9.79 -19.67
N PRO A 203 13.19 8.64 -19.19
CA PRO A 203 13.46 7.40 -19.93
C PRO A 203 12.23 6.54 -20.22
N TYR A 204 11.11 6.79 -19.53
CA TYR A 204 9.87 6.03 -19.66
C TYR A 204 8.73 6.98 -20.05
N PRO A 205 7.85 6.58 -21.00
CA PRO A 205 6.66 7.36 -21.35
C PRO A 205 5.68 7.38 -20.17
N ARG A 206 5.06 8.53 -19.92
CA ARG A 206 4.16 8.74 -18.78
C ARG A 206 2.83 9.35 -19.23
N GLY A 207 1.77 9.18 -18.45
CA GLY A 207 0.49 9.80 -18.75
C GLY A 207 -0.65 9.21 -17.95
N GLU A 208 -1.86 9.70 -18.21
CA GLU A 208 -3.06 9.07 -17.71
C GLU A 208 -3.24 7.70 -18.33
N ILE A 209 -3.53 6.72 -17.48
CA ILE A 209 -3.82 5.37 -17.90
C ILE A 209 -5.26 5.33 -18.42
N LEU A 210 -5.42 4.87 -19.66
CA LEU A 210 -6.72 4.51 -20.21
C LEU A 210 -6.77 2.99 -20.34
N ILE A 211 -7.84 2.38 -19.85
CA ILE A 211 -8.08 0.93 -19.95
C ILE A 211 -9.21 0.68 -20.94
N GLY A 212 -8.91 -0.05 -22.00
CA GLY A 212 -9.86 -0.65 -22.92
C GLY A 212 -9.92 -2.16 -22.75
N GLY A 213 -10.89 -2.79 -23.40
CA GLY A 213 -11.08 -4.24 -23.35
C GLY A 213 -12.51 -4.66 -23.01
N GLN A 214 -12.73 -5.97 -23.02
CA GLN A 214 -14.05 -6.57 -22.73
C GLN A 214 -14.41 -6.53 -21.24
N ASN A 215 -13.42 -6.27 -20.37
CA ASN A 215 -13.58 -6.15 -18.93
C ASN A 215 -14.07 -4.77 -18.47
N VAL A 216 -14.14 -3.79 -19.36
CA VAL A 216 -14.59 -2.43 -19.04
C VAL A 216 -16.12 -2.39 -18.93
N THR A 217 -16.63 -1.84 -17.82
CA THR A 217 -18.08 -1.72 -17.60
C THR A 217 -18.77 -0.83 -18.64
N VAL A 218 -20.07 -1.05 -18.83
CA VAL A 218 -20.93 -0.22 -19.69
C VAL A 218 -21.15 1.19 -19.13
N GLY A 219 -20.96 1.38 -17.83
CA GLY A 219 -21.09 2.66 -17.15
C GLY A 219 -21.62 2.56 -15.72
N TYR A 220 -22.03 3.71 -15.17
CA TYR A 220 -22.60 3.80 -13.84
C TYR A 220 -24.12 3.75 -13.88
N TYR A 221 -24.72 2.96 -12.98
CA TYR A 221 -26.16 2.82 -12.88
C TYR A 221 -26.84 4.17 -12.60
N LYS A 222 -27.80 4.56 -13.45
CA LYS A 222 -28.56 5.82 -13.38
C LYS A 222 -27.69 7.10 -13.33
N ASN A 223 -26.47 7.06 -13.86
CA ASN A 223 -25.59 8.22 -13.89
C ASN A 223 -24.89 8.36 -15.24
N GLU A 224 -25.65 8.81 -16.24
CA GLU A 224 -25.16 9.03 -17.60
C GLU A 224 -24.11 10.13 -17.68
N VAL A 225 -24.24 11.18 -16.87
CA VAL A 225 -23.30 12.32 -16.87
C VAL A 225 -21.90 11.84 -16.48
N ARG A 226 -21.80 11.08 -15.39
CA ARG A 226 -20.52 10.52 -14.97
C ARG A 226 -20.02 9.44 -15.93
N THR A 227 -20.93 8.65 -16.50
CA THR A 227 -20.57 7.64 -17.50
C THR A 227 -19.94 8.27 -18.74
N LYS A 228 -20.52 9.35 -19.28
CA LYS A 228 -19.96 10.06 -20.44
C LYS A 228 -18.65 10.78 -20.12
N LYS A 229 -18.42 11.14 -18.86
CA LYS A 229 -17.18 11.77 -18.41
C LYS A 229 -16.03 10.77 -18.30
N ASP A 230 -16.27 9.62 -17.67
CA ASP A 230 -15.22 8.67 -17.33
C ASP A 230 -14.99 7.62 -18.44
N PHE A 231 -15.92 7.48 -19.39
CA PHE A 231 -15.82 6.53 -20.50
C PHE A 231 -15.93 7.23 -21.86
N THR A 232 -15.00 6.93 -22.75
CA THR A 232 -15.01 7.38 -24.15
C THR A 232 -15.04 6.17 -25.09
N VAL A 233 -15.52 6.37 -26.32
CA VAL A 233 -15.51 5.34 -27.36
C VAL A 233 -14.65 5.86 -28.51
N ASP A 234 -13.70 5.05 -28.98
CA ASP A 234 -12.86 5.42 -30.12
C ASP A 234 -13.55 5.14 -31.46
N GLU A 235 -12.87 5.50 -32.55
CA GLU A 235 -13.38 5.35 -33.93
C GLU A 235 -13.68 3.89 -34.30
N ASN A 236 -13.03 2.93 -33.63
CA ASN A 236 -13.23 1.49 -33.84
C ASN A 236 -14.37 0.93 -32.98
N GLY A 237 -15.04 1.77 -32.18
CA GLY A 237 -16.09 1.35 -31.26
C GLY A 237 -15.58 0.78 -29.94
N GLN A 238 -14.26 0.81 -29.67
CA GLN A 238 -13.70 0.33 -28.42
C GLN A 238 -13.96 1.35 -27.32
N ARG A 239 -14.50 0.87 -26.19
CA ARG A 239 -14.70 1.68 -24.99
C ARG A 239 -13.40 1.78 -24.20
N TRP A 240 -13.06 2.99 -23.80
CA TRP A 240 -11.92 3.35 -22.98
C TRP A 240 -12.39 3.99 -21.67
N LEU A 241 -11.91 3.45 -20.56
CA LEU A 241 -12.05 4.02 -19.23
C LEU A 241 -10.90 4.97 -18.97
N HIS A 242 -11.21 6.24 -18.67
CA HIS A 242 -10.28 7.20 -18.11
C HIS A 242 -10.13 6.92 -16.62
N THR A 243 -9.01 6.29 -16.21
CA THR A 243 -8.89 5.81 -14.83
C THR A 243 -8.67 6.95 -13.83
N GLY A 244 -8.19 8.11 -14.29
CA GLY A 244 -7.75 9.19 -13.43
C GLY A 244 -6.46 8.87 -12.67
N ASP A 245 -5.74 7.81 -13.07
CA ASP A 245 -4.47 7.40 -12.51
C ASP A 245 -3.34 7.65 -13.51
N ILE A 246 -2.19 8.11 -13.03
CA ILE A 246 -1.00 8.37 -13.84
C ILE A 246 -0.07 7.14 -13.75
N GLY A 247 0.39 6.68 -14.91
CA GLY A 247 1.31 5.56 -15.02
C GLY A 247 2.50 5.86 -15.91
N GLU A 248 3.50 4.98 -15.83
CA GLU A 248 4.64 4.92 -16.72
C GLU A 248 4.82 3.50 -17.26
N PHE A 249 5.12 3.37 -18.56
CA PHE A 249 5.45 2.08 -19.16
C PHE A 249 6.96 1.86 -19.16
N HIS A 250 7.37 0.70 -18.67
CA HIS A 250 8.75 0.24 -18.74
C HIS A 250 9.01 -0.42 -20.10
N GLN A 251 10.28 -0.55 -20.47
CA GLN A 251 10.69 -1.09 -21.78
C GLN A 251 10.25 -2.56 -22.00
N ASP A 252 9.99 -3.29 -20.91
CA ASP A 252 9.50 -4.67 -20.89
C ASP A 252 7.97 -4.76 -21.03
N GLY A 253 7.26 -3.64 -21.17
CA GLY A 253 5.79 -3.59 -21.26
C GLY A 253 5.09 -3.63 -19.91
N CYS A 254 5.82 -3.67 -18.80
CA CYS A 254 5.23 -3.58 -17.46
C CYS A 254 4.81 -2.15 -17.15
N LEU A 255 3.61 -2.02 -16.59
CA LEU A 255 3.09 -0.75 -16.10
C LEU A 255 3.58 -0.51 -14.67
N LYS A 256 3.91 0.74 -14.38
CA LYS A 256 4.11 1.24 -13.01
C LYS A 256 3.16 2.39 -12.76
N ILE A 257 2.47 2.34 -11.63
CA ILE A 257 1.59 3.42 -11.19
C ILE A 257 2.44 4.48 -10.49
N ILE A 258 2.26 5.74 -10.90
CA ILE A 258 2.89 6.89 -10.25
C ILE A 258 1.99 7.32 -9.08
N ASP A 259 0.78 7.81 -9.37
CA ASP A 259 -0.24 8.14 -8.38
C ASP A 259 -1.58 8.46 -9.06
N ARG A 260 -2.62 8.78 -8.27
CA ARG A 260 -3.87 9.33 -8.80
C ARG A 260 -3.67 10.78 -9.22
N LYS A 261 -4.30 11.21 -10.32
CA LYS A 261 -4.33 12.63 -10.73
C LYS A 261 -4.75 13.57 -9.62
N LYS A 262 -5.73 13.15 -8.79
CA LYS A 262 -6.24 13.94 -7.67
C LYS A 262 -5.30 13.97 -6.45
N ASP A 263 -4.40 13.01 -6.36
CA ASP A 263 -3.43 12.88 -5.26
C ASP A 263 -2.06 13.47 -5.67
N LEU A 264 -1.88 13.86 -6.93
CA LEU A 264 -0.75 14.65 -7.43
C LEU A 264 -1.01 16.13 -7.19
N VAL A 265 -0.30 16.70 -6.22
CA VAL A 265 -0.45 18.11 -5.88
C VAL A 265 0.78 18.88 -6.37
N LYS A 266 0.54 19.90 -7.20
CA LYS A 266 1.57 20.87 -7.58
C LYS A 266 1.83 21.81 -6.42
N LEU A 267 3.05 21.88 -5.92
CA LEU A 267 3.48 22.87 -4.94
C LEU A 267 3.66 24.25 -5.59
N GLN A 268 3.75 25.30 -4.78
CA GLN A 268 3.97 26.67 -5.26
C GLN A 268 5.25 26.81 -6.12
N ALA A 269 6.28 26.02 -5.81
CA ALA A 269 7.54 25.97 -6.56
C ALA A 269 7.41 25.28 -7.93
N GLY A 270 6.25 24.69 -8.24
CA GLY A 270 5.95 24.05 -9.51
C GLY A 270 6.21 22.54 -9.55
N GLU A 271 6.81 21.99 -8.50
CA GLU A 271 7.06 20.55 -8.36
C GLU A 271 5.77 19.80 -8.03
N TYR A 272 5.62 18.58 -8.56
CA TYR A 272 4.49 17.70 -8.26
C TYR A 272 4.87 16.70 -7.17
N VAL A 273 4.08 16.67 -6.09
CA VAL A 273 4.23 15.69 -5.02
C VAL A 273 3.18 14.61 -5.15
N SER A 274 3.62 13.35 -5.14
CA SER A 274 2.78 12.17 -5.02
C SER A 274 2.52 11.86 -3.55
N LEU A 275 1.32 12.17 -3.07
CA LEU A 275 0.95 11.95 -1.66
C LEU A 275 0.97 10.46 -1.30
N GLY A 276 0.46 9.59 -2.20
CA GLY A 276 0.38 8.16 -1.95
C GLY A 276 1.76 7.50 -1.85
N LYS A 277 2.73 7.94 -2.66
CA LYS A 277 4.13 7.47 -2.60
C LYS A 277 4.77 7.79 -1.25
N VAL A 278 4.62 9.03 -0.78
CA VAL A 278 5.19 9.48 0.51
C VAL A 278 4.57 8.71 1.67
N GLU A 279 3.24 8.54 1.65
CA GLU A 279 2.52 7.77 2.66
C GLU A 279 2.98 6.31 2.71
N ALA A 280 3.05 5.63 1.57
CA ALA A 280 3.48 4.24 1.48
C ALA A 280 4.94 4.05 1.95
N ALA A 281 5.81 5.03 1.72
CA ALA A 281 7.19 4.99 2.19
C ALA A 281 7.28 5.17 3.72
N LEU A 282 6.59 6.17 4.27
CA LEU A 282 6.67 6.53 5.69
C LEU A 282 5.89 5.58 6.60
N LYS A 283 4.86 4.92 6.08
CA LYS A 283 4.02 3.98 6.84
C LYS A 283 4.77 2.75 7.35
N ASN A 284 5.91 2.41 6.75
CA ASN A 284 6.74 1.28 7.17
C ASN A 284 7.47 1.49 8.50
N LEU A 285 7.47 2.71 9.04
CA LEU A 285 8.14 3.00 10.30
C LEU A 285 7.42 2.34 11.48
N PRO A 286 8.15 1.70 12.42
CA PRO A 286 7.54 1.12 13.63
C PRO A 286 6.76 2.15 14.46
N LEU A 287 7.22 3.41 14.44
CA LEU A 287 6.62 4.52 15.17
C LEU A 287 5.27 4.97 14.60
N VAL A 288 4.95 4.64 13.35
CA VAL A 288 3.77 5.12 12.62
C VAL A 288 2.80 3.96 12.48
N ASP A 289 1.58 4.06 12.97
CA ASP A 289 0.51 3.11 12.64
C ASP A 289 -0.16 3.50 11.32
N ASN A 290 -0.56 4.77 11.18
CA ASN A 290 -1.10 5.34 9.94
C ASN A 290 -0.55 6.75 9.71
N ILE A 291 -0.50 7.16 8.43
CA ILE A 291 -0.06 8.49 8.02
C ILE A 291 -0.91 8.99 6.86
N CYS A 292 -1.24 10.27 6.87
CA CYS A 292 -1.88 10.97 5.77
C CYS A 292 -1.04 12.22 5.49
N VAL A 293 -0.55 12.35 4.26
CA VAL A 293 0.21 13.52 3.81
C VAL A 293 -0.77 14.48 3.15
N TYR A 294 -0.59 15.77 3.41
CA TYR A 294 -1.36 16.84 2.81
C TYR A 294 -0.43 17.87 2.21
N ALA A 295 -0.80 18.32 1.01
CA ALA A 295 -0.11 19.37 0.28
C ALA A 295 -1.16 20.34 -0.26
N SER A 296 -0.75 21.59 -0.42
CA SER A 296 -1.57 22.64 -1.02
C SER A 296 -0.75 23.41 -2.04
N SER A 297 -1.35 23.75 -3.18
CA SER A 297 -0.69 24.49 -4.25
C SER A 297 -0.30 25.92 -3.89
N PHE A 298 -0.85 26.45 -2.80
CA PHE A 298 -0.48 27.75 -2.25
C PHE A 298 0.79 27.72 -1.39
N HIS A 299 1.35 26.53 -1.16
CA HIS A 299 2.49 26.35 -0.28
C HIS A 299 3.64 25.61 -0.97
N SER A 300 4.86 25.86 -0.49
CA SER A 300 6.10 25.27 -1.01
C SER A 300 6.50 23.96 -0.32
N TYR A 301 5.72 23.49 0.65
CA TYR A 301 6.04 22.30 1.44
C TYR A 301 4.81 21.49 1.80
N VAL A 302 5.04 20.22 2.14
CA VAL A 302 4.01 19.28 2.56
C VAL A 302 3.97 19.11 4.08
N ILE A 303 2.81 18.71 4.59
CA ILE A 303 2.56 18.45 6.00
C ILE A 303 2.01 17.03 6.17
N GLY A 304 2.07 16.48 7.39
CA GLY A 304 1.61 15.11 7.66
C GLY A 304 0.78 14.97 8.93
N PHE A 305 -0.27 14.16 8.87
CA PHE A 305 -1.01 13.68 10.02
C PHE A 305 -0.57 12.26 10.32
N VAL A 306 -0.16 11.99 11.55
CA VAL A 306 0.42 10.70 11.94
C VAL A 306 -0.39 10.15 13.10
N VAL A 307 -0.89 8.92 12.95
CA VAL A 307 -1.36 8.09 14.05
C VAL A 307 -0.14 7.30 14.52
N PRO A 308 0.44 7.63 15.69
CA PRO A 308 1.64 6.96 16.16
C PRO A 308 1.30 5.62 16.82
N ASN A 309 2.24 4.68 16.75
CA ASN A 309 2.13 3.45 17.52
C ASN A 309 2.29 3.76 19.01
N GLN A 310 1.28 3.40 19.81
CA GLN A 310 1.22 3.77 21.23
C GLN A 310 2.43 3.29 22.03
N LYS A 311 2.92 2.07 21.76
CA LYS A 311 4.05 1.49 22.49
C LYS A 311 5.35 2.19 22.12
N GLU A 312 5.63 2.32 20.83
CA GLU A 312 6.88 2.90 20.31
C GLU A 312 6.99 4.39 20.68
N LEU A 313 5.90 5.15 20.56
CA LEU A 313 5.91 6.57 20.92
C LEU A 313 6.08 6.77 22.43
N THR A 314 5.45 5.95 23.26
CA THR A 314 5.62 6.03 24.73
C THR A 314 7.06 5.68 25.13
N GLU A 315 7.69 4.71 24.46
CA GLU A 315 9.09 4.39 24.71
C GLU A 315 10.03 5.52 24.27
N LEU A 316 9.76 6.15 23.12
CA LEU A 316 10.49 7.32 22.65
C LEU A 316 10.36 8.50 23.62
N ALA A 317 9.14 8.78 24.08
CA ALA A 317 8.85 9.82 25.08
C ALA A 317 9.63 9.56 26.37
N ARG A 318 9.63 8.30 26.86
CA ARG A 318 10.40 7.90 28.05
C ARG A 318 11.91 8.10 27.87
N LYS A 319 12.47 7.76 26.70
CA LYS A 319 13.90 7.96 26.39
C LYS A 319 14.28 9.45 26.39
N LYS A 320 13.35 10.33 26.02
CA LYS A 320 13.53 11.79 26.02
C LYS A 320 13.18 12.46 27.35
N GLY A 321 12.75 11.67 28.35
CA GLY A 321 12.42 12.18 29.68
C GLY A 321 11.03 12.82 29.78
N PHE A 322 10.18 12.69 28.75
CA PHE A 322 8.81 13.23 28.79
C PHE A 322 7.92 12.32 29.65
N LYS A 323 7.21 12.92 30.61
CA LYS A 323 6.26 12.23 31.50
C LYS A 323 4.92 12.95 31.40
N GLY A 324 4.00 12.40 30.61
CA GLY A 324 2.64 12.92 30.43
C GLY A 324 1.67 11.82 30.06
N ALA A 325 0.38 12.13 30.10
CA ALA A 325 -0.68 11.27 29.57
C ALA A 325 -0.53 11.09 28.05
N TRP A 326 -1.17 10.05 27.48
CA TRP A 326 -1.06 9.73 26.05
C TRP A 326 -1.40 10.92 25.15
N GLU A 327 -2.46 11.64 25.50
CA GLU A 327 -2.95 12.81 24.80
C GLU A 327 -1.96 13.97 24.91
N GLU A 328 -1.30 14.14 26.06
CA GLU A 328 -0.29 15.18 26.26
C GLU A 328 0.97 14.91 25.44
N ILE A 329 1.37 13.63 25.33
CA ILE A 329 2.50 13.21 24.48
C ILE A 329 2.20 13.54 23.02
N CYS A 330 1.00 13.23 22.53
CA CYS A 330 0.60 13.52 21.15
C CYS A 330 0.41 15.03 20.89
N ASN A 331 0.06 15.81 21.90
CA ASN A 331 -0.12 17.26 21.77
C ASN A 331 1.16 18.08 22.00
N SER A 332 2.26 17.44 22.40
CA SER A 332 3.53 18.12 22.68
C SER A 332 4.26 18.52 21.39
N PRO A 333 4.61 19.82 21.20
CA PRO A 333 5.42 20.27 20.07
C PRO A 333 6.83 19.65 20.03
N GLU A 334 7.36 19.30 21.20
CA GLU A 334 8.68 18.66 21.32
C GLU A 334 8.64 17.23 20.74
N MET A 335 7.56 16.52 21.00
CA MET A 335 7.32 15.18 20.45
C MET A 335 7.05 15.24 18.95
N GLU A 336 6.25 16.20 18.46
CA GLU A 336 6.06 16.44 17.02
C GLU A 336 7.43 16.65 16.33
N LYS A 337 8.32 17.46 16.92
CA LYS A 337 9.66 17.70 16.36
C LYS A 337 10.55 16.45 16.34
N GLU A 338 10.47 15.59 17.35
CA GLU A 338 11.28 14.37 17.39
C GLU A 338 10.78 13.32 16.41
N VAL A 339 9.46 13.12 16.33
CA VAL A 339 8.85 12.22 15.35
C VAL A 339 9.15 12.71 13.92
N LEU A 340 9.12 14.02 13.69
CA LEU A 340 9.48 14.62 12.41
C LEU A 340 10.91 14.27 11.95
N LYS A 341 11.90 14.27 12.86
CA LYS A 341 13.27 13.86 12.51
C LYS A 341 13.33 12.41 12.06
N VAL A 342 12.65 11.53 12.78
CA VAL A 342 12.58 10.09 12.43
C VAL A 342 11.92 9.90 11.07
N LEU A 343 10.84 10.65 10.79
CA LEU A 343 10.19 10.63 9.48
C LEU A 343 11.10 11.15 8.36
N ALA A 344 11.84 12.22 8.60
CA ALA A 344 12.76 12.79 7.61
C ALA A 344 13.91 11.83 7.28
N GLU A 345 14.50 11.18 8.29
CA GLU A 345 15.54 10.15 8.10
C GLU A 345 15.02 8.98 7.27
N ALA A 346 13.79 8.51 7.57
CA ALA A 346 13.14 7.45 6.82
C ALA A 346 12.81 7.84 5.38
N ALA A 347 12.34 9.08 5.17
CA ALA A 347 12.04 9.61 3.84
C ALA A 347 13.29 9.65 2.97
N MET A 348 14.42 10.11 3.52
CA MET A 348 15.70 10.12 2.83
C MET A 348 16.18 8.69 2.52
N ALA A 349 16.05 7.76 3.46
CA ALA A 349 16.38 6.35 3.24
C ALA A 349 15.49 5.69 2.15
N ALA A 350 14.26 6.19 1.97
CA ALA A 350 13.35 5.74 0.93
C ALA A 350 13.57 6.44 -0.44
N ASN A 351 14.61 7.27 -0.58
CA ASN A 351 14.89 8.09 -1.77
C ASN A 351 13.71 9.01 -2.15
N LEU A 352 13.05 9.61 -1.17
CA LEU A 352 12.11 10.70 -1.41
C LEU A 352 12.88 12.01 -1.64
N GLU A 353 12.36 12.84 -2.54
CA GLU A 353 12.93 14.16 -2.81
C GLU A 353 12.67 15.11 -1.64
N LYS A 354 13.52 16.14 -1.47
CA LYS A 354 13.42 17.05 -0.32
C LYS A 354 12.05 17.73 -0.20
N PHE A 355 11.43 18.07 -1.32
CA PHE A 355 10.11 18.71 -1.37
C PHE A 355 8.96 17.72 -1.10
N GLU A 356 9.20 16.41 -1.18
CA GLU A 356 8.24 15.36 -0.82
C GLU A 356 8.21 15.07 0.70
N ILE A 357 9.21 15.53 1.45
CA ILE A 357 9.33 15.24 2.89
C ILE A 357 8.43 16.21 3.69
N PRO A 358 7.54 15.71 4.57
CA PRO A 358 6.76 16.57 5.45
C PRO A 358 7.65 17.47 6.31
N VAL A 359 7.37 18.78 6.31
CA VAL A 359 8.13 19.78 7.10
C VAL A 359 7.48 20.00 8.48
N LYS A 360 6.17 19.78 8.57
CA LYS A 360 5.41 19.86 9.83
C LYS A 360 4.49 18.66 9.93
N ILE A 361 4.26 18.21 11.15
CA ILE A 361 3.35 17.09 11.42
C ILE A 361 2.42 17.38 12.57
N ARG A 362 1.32 16.64 12.61
CA ARG A 362 0.38 16.57 13.72
C ARG A 362 0.21 15.12 14.17
N LEU A 363 0.42 14.84 15.45
CA LEU A 363 0.17 13.52 16.02
C LEU A 363 -1.30 13.40 16.44
N SER A 364 -1.94 12.31 16.02
CA SER A 364 -3.32 11.98 16.39
C SER A 364 -3.32 11.01 17.57
N PRO A 365 -3.93 11.36 18.72
CA PRO A 365 -4.07 10.43 19.83
C PRO A 365 -5.07 9.31 19.52
N ASP A 366 -6.08 9.60 18.68
CA ASP A 366 -7.12 8.64 18.30
C ASP A 366 -6.74 7.86 17.04
N PRO A 367 -6.92 6.53 17.03
CA PRO A 367 -6.70 5.71 15.84
C PRO A 367 -7.78 5.96 14.79
N TRP A 368 -7.37 5.96 13.52
CA TRP A 368 -8.32 6.05 12.40
C TRP A 368 -9.00 4.70 12.16
N THR A 369 -10.32 4.67 12.26
CA THR A 369 -11.12 3.45 12.09
C THR A 369 -12.26 3.69 11.09
N PRO A 370 -12.84 2.63 10.50
CA PRO A 370 -14.02 2.78 9.65
C PRO A 370 -15.19 3.43 10.39
N GLU A 371 -15.30 3.19 11.71
CA GLU A 371 -16.33 3.75 12.59
C GLU A 371 -16.18 5.27 12.77
N THR A 372 -14.95 5.81 12.83
CA THR A 372 -14.72 7.26 12.85
C THR A 372 -14.95 7.91 11.49
N GLY A 373 -15.16 7.13 10.43
CA GLY A 373 -15.41 7.62 9.08
C GLY A 373 -14.16 8.18 8.37
N LEU A 374 -12.98 8.09 8.97
CA LEU A 374 -11.71 8.61 8.44
C LEU A 374 -11.02 7.65 7.47
N VAL A 375 -11.38 6.37 7.51
CA VAL A 375 -10.93 5.34 6.55
C VAL A 375 -12.13 4.58 5.99
N THR A 376 -11.94 3.90 4.86
CA THR A 376 -12.93 2.95 4.31
C THR A 376 -12.92 1.63 5.09
N ASP A 377 -13.90 0.75 4.84
CA ASP A 377 -13.92 -0.62 5.41
C ASP A 377 -12.69 -1.45 5.03
N ALA A 378 -12.06 -1.11 3.91
CA ALA A 378 -10.79 -1.67 3.46
C ALA A 378 -9.56 -0.90 4.00
N PHE A 379 -9.75 -0.05 5.01
CA PHE A 379 -8.72 0.80 5.65
C PHE A 379 -7.99 1.77 4.69
N LYS A 380 -8.63 2.16 3.58
CA LYS A 380 -8.09 3.20 2.69
C LYS A 380 -8.40 4.58 3.26
N LEU A 381 -7.44 5.52 3.17
CA LEU A 381 -7.60 6.89 3.66
C LEU A 381 -8.71 7.63 2.91
N LYS A 382 -9.60 8.28 3.65
CA LYS A 382 -10.61 9.20 3.10
C LYS A 382 -10.10 10.63 3.22
N ARG A 383 -9.34 11.07 2.21
CA ARG A 383 -8.59 12.35 2.26
C ARG A 383 -9.46 13.56 2.55
N LYS A 384 -10.64 13.67 1.94
CA LYS A 384 -11.51 14.84 2.12
C LYS A 384 -12.00 14.97 3.56
N GLU A 385 -12.38 13.85 4.14
CA GLU A 385 -12.86 13.72 5.51
C GLU A 385 -11.70 13.98 6.50
N LEU A 386 -10.50 13.46 6.23
CA LEU A 386 -9.30 13.76 7.00
C LEU A 386 -8.91 15.25 6.95
N THR A 387 -8.94 15.86 5.76
CA THR A 387 -8.69 17.31 5.60
C THR A 387 -9.70 18.13 6.38
N ALA A 388 -10.98 17.79 6.32
CA ALA A 388 -12.02 18.48 7.08
C ALA A 388 -11.82 18.31 8.60
N TYR A 389 -11.46 17.11 9.05
CA TYR A 389 -11.21 16.82 10.46
C TYR A 389 -10.00 17.61 11.01
N TYR A 390 -8.90 17.69 10.26
CA TYR A 390 -7.68 18.38 10.68
C TYR A 390 -7.57 19.83 10.19
N GLN A 391 -8.66 20.47 9.75
CA GLN A 391 -8.60 21.82 9.15
C GLN A 391 -7.95 22.86 10.07
N THR A 392 -8.24 22.82 11.37
CA THR A 392 -7.64 23.71 12.37
C THR A 392 -6.12 23.51 12.49
N ASP A 393 -5.66 22.26 12.42
CA ASP A 393 -4.24 21.92 12.45
C ASP A 393 -3.53 22.29 11.14
N ILE A 394 -4.22 22.18 9.99
CA ILE A 394 -3.74 22.65 8.68
C ILE A 394 -3.48 24.15 8.74
N ASP A 395 -4.46 24.92 9.20
CA ASP A 395 -4.36 26.38 9.32
C ASP A 395 -3.23 26.79 10.28
N ARG A 396 -3.04 26.02 11.37
CA ARG A 396 -1.92 26.20 12.31
C ARG A 396 -0.56 25.91 11.65
N MET A 397 -0.45 24.83 10.89
CA MET A 397 0.81 24.40 10.28
C MET A 397 1.22 25.28 9.12
N TYR A 398 0.31 25.63 8.22
CA TYR A 398 0.63 26.55 7.13
C TYR A 398 0.71 28.01 7.58
N GLY A 399 0.11 28.32 8.73
CA GLY A 399 -0.03 29.67 9.27
C GLY A 399 -1.28 30.33 8.68
N LYS A 400 -1.94 31.19 9.46
CA LYS A 400 -3.06 32.03 8.98
C LYS A 400 -2.57 33.05 7.97
N ASN A 401 -2.25 32.61 6.78
CA ASN A 401 -2.29 33.35 5.53
C ASN A 401 -2.81 32.29 4.56
N VAL A 402 -4.07 32.29 4.15
CA VAL A 402 -4.60 33.22 3.15
C VAL A 402 -6.12 32.97 3.05
N LYS A 403 -6.89 34.06 3.01
CA LYS A 403 -8.23 34.14 2.41
C LYS A 403 -8.09 34.18 0.90
#